data_AF-I7GCW2-F1
#
_entry.id   AF-I7GCW2-F1
#
_cell.length_a   1.000
_cell.length_b   1.000
_cell.length_c   1.000
_cell.angle_alpha   90.00
_cell.angle_beta   90.00
_cell.angle_gamma   90.00
#
_symmetry.space_group_name_H-M   'P 1'
#
loop_
_entity.id
_entity.type
_entity.pdbx_description
1 polymer ?
#
loop_
_entity_poly.entity_id
_entity_poly.type
_entity_poly.pdbx_seq_one_letter_code
_entity_poly.pdbx_strand_id
1 'polypeptide(L)'
;MSTENHEFTTVGVLGLGTMGAGITQVFAASGRDVVVLEADQDRIDAGLASISAFLDTGVAKGKLSETDKSGLLARITATTDVTDLADVDLVVESVTENAEVKKDLLGRVAAVVGVNTPICTNTSALSVTELAAALPNPSRVAGLHFFNPAPLQRTVEVVRALQTGEELVDRLVALVDTLGNKDPIVVKDRPGFLLNALLLPYLNDVISEYDDGLATAEDIDLALKLGLGYKSGPLELLDMIGLDVQLHATEAAYAATADPRYAPPPLLRQMVAAGRLGNKAGNGFRTTDSENS
;
A
#
# COMPACT_ATOMS: atom_id res chain seq x y z
N MET A 1 18.85 -0.25 32.28
CA MET A 1 17.45 -0.31 31.81
C MET A 1 17.48 -1.20 30.59
N SER A 2 16.81 -2.35 30.65
CA SER A 2 16.87 -3.43 29.67
C SER A 2 16.33 -2.95 28.32
N THR A 3 17.21 -2.82 27.34
CA THR A 3 16.86 -2.80 25.91
C THR A 3 16.44 -4.22 25.52
N GLU A 4 15.26 -4.66 25.97
CA GLU A 4 14.61 -5.77 25.29
C GLU A 4 14.13 -5.21 23.96
N ASN A 5 14.99 -5.33 22.94
CA ASN A 5 14.59 -5.29 21.53
C ASN A 5 13.49 -6.34 21.37
N HIS A 6 12.24 -5.95 21.58
CA HIS A 6 11.09 -6.76 21.22
C HIS A 6 11.06 -6.76 19.68
N GLU A 7 11.81 -7.72 19.14
CA GLU A 7 11.79 -8.10 17.75
C GLU A 7 10.34 -8.43 17.39
N PHE A 8 9.86 -7.90 16.27
CA PHE A 8 8.49 -8.17 15.82
C PHE A 8 8.44 -9.60 15.26
N THR A 9 8.26 -10.59 16.12
CA THR A 9 8.28 -12.01 15.76
C THR A 9 6.94 -12.49 15.22
N THR A 10 5.85 -11.99 15.82
CA THR A 10 4.48 -12.24 15.39
C THR A 10 3.82 -10.95 14.92
N VAL A 11 3.29 -10.93 13.71
CA VAL A 11 2.65 -9.75 13.11
C VAL A 11 1.17 -10.00 12.86
N GLY A 12 0.32 -9.14 13.41
CA GLY A 12 -1.09 -9.05 13.08
C GLY A 12 -1.29 -8.27 11.78
N VAL A 13 -1.94 -8.85 10.77
CA VAL A 13 -2.36 -8.12 9.56
C VAL A 13 -3.88 -8.02 9.55
N LEU A 14 -4.43 -6.83 9.32
CA LEU A 14 -5.87 -6.63 9.23
C LEU A 14 -6.24 -6.40 7.78
N GLY A 15 -7.04 -7.29 7.20
CA GLY A 15 -7.39 -7.24 5.79
C GLY A 15 -6.61 -8.26 4.95
N LEU A 16 -7.33 -9.06 4.15
CA LEU A 16 -6.76 -10.00 3.17
C LEU A 16 -7.06 -9.63 1.70
N GLY A 17 -7.38 -8.35 1.45
CA GLY A 17 -7.43 -7.79 0.11
C GLY A 17 -6.05 -7.72 -0.57
N THR A 18 -5.95 -7.12 -1.76
CA THR A 18 -4.71 -7.12 -2.57
C THR A 18 -3.46 -6.68 -1.81
N MET A 19 -3.52 -5.57 -1.08
CA MET A 19 -2.38 -5.09 -0.29
C MET A 19 -2.13 -5.95 0.95
N GLY A 20 -3.19 -6.30 1.69
CA GLY A 20 -3.09 -7.16 2.87
C GLY A 20 -2.45 -8.52 2.57
N ALA A 21 -2.87 -9.17 1.49
CA ALA A 21 -2.28 -10.43 1.01
C ALA A 21 -0.77 -10.28 0.72
N GLY A 22 -0.39 -9.20 0.02
CA GLY A 22 1.01 -8.90 -0.29
C GLY A 22 1.84 -8.59 0.97
N ILE A 23 1.28 -7.86 1.93
CA ILE A 23 1.93 -7.52 3.21
C ILE A 23 2.11 -8.79 4.06
N THR A 24 1.08 -9.61 4.19
CA THR A 24 1.13 -10.93 4.84
C THR A 24 2.25 -11.79 4.25
N GLN A 25 2.33 -11.86 2.92
CA GLN A 25 3.39 -12.59 2.24
C GLN A 25 4.78 -12.03 2.57
N VAL A 26 4.96 -10.71 2.59
CA VAL A 26 6.24 -10.07 2.95
C VAL A 26 6.69 -10.47 4.35
N PHE A 27 5.79 -10.39 5.33
CA PHE A 27 6.13 -10.75 6.71
C PHE A 27 6.41 -12.25 6.85
N ALA A 28 5.57 -13.11 6.28
CA ALA A 28 5.78 -14.56 6.32
C ALA A 28 7.10 -14.97 5.63
N ALA A 29 7.44 -14.37 4.49
CA ALA A 29 8.69 -14.61 3.79
C ALA A 29 9.93 -14.17 4.58
N SER A 30 9.78 -13.22 5.50
CA SER A 30 10.85 -12.79 6.41
C SER A 30 11.07 -13.73 7.61
N GLY A 31 10.31 -14.84 7.69
CA GLY A 31 10.41 -15.83 8.76
C GLY A 31 9.59 -15.53 10.00
N ARG A 32 8.67 -14.56 9.92
CA ARG A 32 7.76 -14.16 11.00
C ARG A 32 6.44 -14.92 10.92
N ASP A 33 5.84 -15.15 12.07
CA ASP A 33 4.49 -15.71 12.13
C ASP A 33 3.49 -14.57 11.93
N VAL A 34 2.43 -14.83 11.16
CA VAL A 34 1.46 -13.82 10.77
C VAL A 34 0.06 -14.27 11.13
N VAL A 35 -0.61 -13.48 11.97
CA VAL A 35 -2.02 -13.67 12.30
C VAL A 35 -2.84 -12.69 11.48
N VAL A 36 -3.70 -13.17 10.60
CA VAL A 36 -4.48 -12.31 9.71
C VAL A 36 -5.93 -12.28 10.15
N LEU A 37 -6.43 -11.09 10.48
CA LEU A 37 -7.83 -10.86 10.78
C LEU A 37 -8.56 -10.42 9.51
N GLU A 38 -9.68 -11.08 9.22
CA GLU A 38 -10.60 -10.70 8.15
C GLU A 38 -12.06 -10.81 8.59
N ALA A 39 -12.98 -10.16 7.87
CA ALA A 39 -14.38 -10.06 8.26
C ALA A 39 -15.14 -11.40 8.24
N ASP A 40 -14.80 -12.30 7.33
CA ASP A 40 -15.50 -13.56 7.11
C ASP A 40 -14.59 -14.62 6.46
N GLN A 41 -15.04 -15.88 6.51
CA GLN A 41 -14.28 -17.02 5.99
C GLN A 41 -14.10 -16.97 4.46
N ASP A 42 -15.09 -16.48 3.72
CA ASP A 42 -15.02 -16.43 2.25
C ASP A 42 -13.88 -15.51 1.80
N ARG A 43 -13.69 -14.39 2.49
CA ARG A 43 -12.58 -13.47 2.23
C ARG A 43 -11.23 -14.02 2.69
N ILE A 44 -11.19 -14.77 3.80
CA ILE A 44 -9.98 -15.50 4.21
C ILE A 44 -9.56 -16.45 3.09
N ASP A 45 -10.48 -17.28 2.63
CA ASP A 45 -10.22 -18.30 1.60
C ASP A 45 -9.76 -17.64 0.30
N ALA A 46 -10.44 -16.57 -0.15
CA ALA A 46 -10.07 -15.82 -1.34
C ALA A 46 -8.67 -15.19 -1.25
N GLY A 47 -8.34 -14.58 -0.11
CA GLY A 47 -7.05 -13.94 0.10
C GLY A 47 -5.91 -14.96 0.20
N LEU A 48 -6.10 -16.07 0.93
CA LEU A 48 -5.11 -17.15 1.03
C LEU A 48 -4.88 -17.82 -0.33
N ALA A 49 -5.94 -18.01 -1.12
CA ALA A 49 -5.83 -18.49 -2.49
C ALA A 49 -5.03 -17.52 -3.37
N SER A 50 -5.22 -16.21 -3.21
CA SER A 50 -4.44 -15.19 -3.92
C SER A 50 -2.94 -15.24 -3.57
N ILE A 51 -2.60 -15.38 -2.29
CA ILE A 51 -1.20 -15.57 -1.84
C ILE A 51 -0.61 -16.83 -2.47
N SER A 52 -1.32 -17.96 -2.38
CA SER A 52 -0.86 -19.24 -2.94
C SER A 52 -0.61 -19.14 -4.46
N ALA A 53 -1.55 -18.55 -5.21
CA ALA A 53 -1.43 -18.38 -6.66
C ALA A 53 -0.27 -17.46 -7.07
N PHE A 54 -0.01 -16.41 -6.29
CA PHE A 54 1.16 -15.56 -6.51
C PHE A 54 2.47 -16.35 -6.29
N LEU A 55 2.54 -17.15 -5.22
CA LEU A 55 3.69 -18.00 -4.93
C LEU A 55 3.89 -19.10 -5.97
N ASP A 56 2.81 -19.70 -6.49
CA ASP A 56 2.84 -20.67 -7.60
C ASP A 56 3.52 -20.09 -8.85
N THR A 57 3.23 -18.83 -9.16
CA THR A 57 3.89 -18.12 -10.27
C THR A 57 5.39 -17.97 -10.02
N GLY A 58 5.80 -17.77 -8.76
CA GLY A 58 7.19 -17.76 -8.33
C GLY A 58 7.89 -19.11 -8.51
N VAL A 59 7.22 -20.20 -8.12
CA VAL A 59 7.72 -21.58 -8.29
C VAL A 59 7.86 -21.93 -9.77
N ALA A 60 6.84 -21.67 -10.58
CA ALA A 60 6.87 -21.92 -12.02
C ALA A 60 7.99 -21.16 -12.74
N LYS A 61 8.39 -19.99 -12.22
CA LYS A 61 9.51 -19.19 -12.72
C LYS A 61 10.87 -19.56 -12.11
N GLY A 62 10.94 -20.60 -11.27
CA GLY A 62 12.16 -21.04 -10.59
C GLY A 62 12.71 -20.06 -9.56
N LYS A 63 11.89 -19.11 -9.08
CA LYS A 63 12.29 -18.08 -8.11
C LYS A 63 12.06 -18.51 -6.65
N LEU A 64 11.30 -19.58 -6.44
CA LEU A 64 10.92 -20.11 -5.13
C LEU A 64 10.82 -21.64 -5.24
N SER A 65 11.19 -22.39 -4.20
CA SER A 65 10.94 -23.83 -4.15
C SER A 65 9.57 -24.15 -3.55
N GLU A 66 9.02 -25.34 -3.86
CA GLU A 66 7.76 -25.82 -3.23
C GLU A 66 7.88 -25.94 -1.70
N THR A 67 9.07 -26.29 -1.21
CA THR A 67 9.36 -26.36 0.23
C THR A 67 9.32 -24.98 0.85
N ASP A 68 9.92 -23.96 0.23
CA ASP A 68 9.89 -22.59 0.72
C ASP A 68 8.48 -22.01 0.68
N LYS A 69 7.71 -22.28 -0.38
CA LYS A 69 6.29 -21.93 -0.47
C LYS A 69 5.52 -22.52 0.71
N SER A 70 5.66 -23.83 0.95
CA SER A 70 4.95 -24.51 2.05
C SER A 70 5.35 -23.95 3.41
N GLY A 71 6.63 -23.66 3.63
CA GLY A 71 7.13 -23.06 4.86
C GLY A 71 6.59 -21.65 5.09
N LEU A 72 6.47 -20.83 4.04
CA LEU A 72 5.86 -19.50 4.12
C LEU A 72 4.38 -19.59 4.50
N LEU A 73 3.61 -20.42 3.79
CA LEU A 73 2.18 -20.57 4.06
C LEU A 73 1.91 -21.11 5.47
N ALA A 74 2.77 -21.99 6.00
CA ALA A 74 2.64 -22.53 7.34
C ALA A 74 2.79 -21.48 8.47
N ARG A 75 3.33 -20.29 8.17
CA ARG A 75 3.44 -19.17 9.11
C ARG A 75 2.19 -18.30 9.17
N ILE A 76 1.23 -18.51 8.27
CA ILE A 76 0.04 -17.69 8.16
C ILE A 76 -1.12 -18.39 8.86
N THR A 77 -1.62 -17.78 9.93
CA THR A 77 -2.85 -18.18 10.61
C THR A 77 -3.90 -17.11 10.34
N ALA A 78 -5.05 -17.49 9.78
CA ALA A 78 -6.15 -16.55 9.52
C ALA A 78 -7.31 -16.78 10.50
N THR A 79 -7.98 -15.69 10.89
CA THR A 79 -9.06 -15.69 11.88
C THR A 79 -10.10 -14.61 11.56
N THR A 80 -11.29 -14.79 12.11
CA THR A 80 -12.35 -13.77 12.15
C THR A 80 -12.54 -13.17 13.55
N ASP A 81 -11.81 -13.69 14.55
CA ASP A 81 -11.87 -13.21 15.92
C ASP A 81 -10.70 -12.25 16.21
N VAL A 82 -11.04 -11.02 16.58
CA VAL A 82 -10.05 -9.99 16.93
C VAL A 82 -9.24 -10.39 18.17
N THR A 83 -9.75 -11.27 19.03
CA THR A 83 -9.08 -11.70 20.27
C THR A 83 -7.83 -12.54 20.01
N ASP A 84 -7.72 -13.20 18.86
CA ASP A 84 -6.55 -13.96 18.44
C ASP A 84 -5.32 -13.07 18.16
N LEU A 85 -5.50 -11.74 18.14
CA LEU A 85 -4.40 -10.78 18.01
C LEU A 85 -3.76 -10.40 19.35
N ALA A 86 -4.23 -10.91 20.50
CA ALA A 86 -3.79 -10.45 21.83
C ALA A 86 -2.27 -10.46 22.02
N ASP A 87 -1.60 -11.48 21.47
CA ASP A 87 -0.17 -11.74 21.68
C ASP A 87 0.72 -11.32 20.49
N VAL A 88 0.20 -10.55 19.52
CA VAL A 88 1.03 -10.05 18.41
C VAL A 88 1.95 -8.91 18.84
N ASP A 89 3.14 -8.86 18.23
CA ASP A 89 4.16 -7.83 18.54
C ASP A 89 3.94 -6.53 17.75
N LEU A 90 3.24 -6.61 16.62
CA LEU A 90 2.94 -5.50 15.71
C LEU A 90 1.62 -5.74 15.00
N VAL A 91 0.82 -4.69 14.81
CA VAL A 91 -0.35 -4.72 13.92
C VAL A 91 -0.08 -3.88 12.67
N VAL A 92 -0.47 -4.38 11.49
CA VAL A 92 -0.48 -3.64 10.22
C VAL A 92 -1.86 -3.72 9.58
N GLU A 93 -2.55 -2.60 9.54
CA GLU A 93 -3.90 -2.46 9.00
C GLU A 93 -3.88 -2.18 7.50
N SER A 94 -4.63 -2.94 6.71
CA SER A 94 -4.79 -2.77 5.26
C SER A 94 -6.21 -3.13 4.78
N VAL A 95 -7.23 -2.75 5.55
CA VAL A 95 -8.64 -2.81 5.15
C VAL A 95 -9.05 -1.61 4.29
N THR A 96 -10.32 -1.58 3.90
CA THR A 96 -10.94 -0.53 3.08
C THR A 96 -10.54 0.88 3.52
N GLU A 97 -10.28 1.73 2.53
CA GLU A 97 -9.85 3.12 2.73
C GLU A 97 -11.02 4.03 3.18
N ASN A 98 -11.56 3.76 4.36
CA ASN A 98 -12.61 4.54 5.00
C ASN A 98 -12.21 4.83 6.45
N ALA A 99 -12.19 6.12 6.81
CA ALA A 99 -11.72 6.58 8.11
C ALA A 99 -12.52 5.98 9.28
N GLU A 100 -13.84 5.91 9.18
CA GLU A 100 -14.69 5.41 10.26
C GLU A 100 -14.55 3.90 10.44
N VAL A 101 -14.48 3.15 9.33
CA VAL A 101 -14.22 1.71 9.36
C VAL A 101 -12.86 1.41 10.01
N LYS A 102 -11.81 2.16 9.63
CA LYS A 102 -10.48 1.98 10.22
C LYS A 102 -10.45 2.35 11.70
N LYS A 103 -11.05 3.47 12.11
CA LYS A 103 -11.09 3.88 13.52
C LYS A 103 -11.81 2.85 14.39
N ASP A 104 -12.95 2.33 13.94
CA ASP A 104 -13.68 1.28 14.65
C ASP A 104 -12.83 0.01 14.82
N LEU A 105 -12.28 -0.51 13.71
CA LEU A 105 -11.47 -1.72 13.74
C LEU A 105 -10.20 -1.55 14.58
N LEU A 106 -9.46 -0.45 14.38
CA LEU A 106 -8.26 -0.16 15.15
C LEU A 106 -8.57 0.05 16.64
N GLY A 107 -9.73 0.61 16.98
CA GLY A 107 -10.20 0.74 18.36
C GLY A 107 -10.43 -0.62 19.02
N ARG A 108 -11.10 -1.54 18.32
CA ARG A 108 -11.31 -2.93 18.77
C ARG A 108 -9.99 -3.67 18.96
N VAL A 109 -9.06 -3.53 18.00
CA VAL A 109 -7.73 -4.14 18.07
C VAL A 109 -6.92 -3.57 19.23
N ALA A 110 -6.92 -2.24 19.41
CA ALA A 110 -6.21 -1.56 20.48
C ALA A 110 -6.66 -1.97 21.89
N ALA A 111 -7.89 -2.46 22.03
CA ALA A 111 -8.45 -2.97 23.29
C ALA A 111 -8.01 -4.42 23.61
N VAL A 112 -7.53 -5.17 22.62
CA VAL A 112 -7.13 -6.57 22.75
C VAL A 112 -5.62 -6.72 22.84
N VAL A 113 -4.88 -6.03 21.97
CA VAL A 113 -3.41 -6.13 21.93
C VAL A 113 -2.77 -5.46 23.15
N GLY A 114 -1.56 -5.88 23.50
CA GLY A 114 -0.78 -5.30 24.60
C GLY A 114 -0.73 -3.76 24.53
N VAL A 115 -0.73 -3.09 25.68
CA VAL A 115 -0.83 -1.61 25.80
C VAL A 115 0.27 -0.82 25.08
N ASN A 116 1.40 -1.47 24.82
CA ASN A 116 2.57 -0.93 24.12
C ASN A 116 2.78 -1.53 22.72
N THR A 117 1.94 -2.49 22.29
CA THR A 117 2.01 -3.08 20.94
C THR A 117 1.80 -1.99 19.89
N PRO A 118 2.73 -1.80 18.95
CA PRO A 118 2.56 -0.83 17.89
C PRO A 118 1.42 -1.17 16.94
N ILE A 119 0.73 -0.13 16.48
CA ILE A 119 -0.39 -0.23 15.55
C ILE A 119 -0.07 0.61 14.32
N CYS A 120 0.17 -0.06 13.20
CA CYS A 120 0.47 0.58 11.93
C CYS A 120 -0.71 0.51 10.97
N THR A 121 -0.81 1.49 10.07
CA THR A 121 -1.75 1.47 8.95
C THR A 121 -1.00 1.62 7.61
N ASN A 122 -1.45 0.87 6.61
CA ASN A 122 -0.99 0.94 5.22
C ASN A 122 -1.78 1.99 4.41
N THR A 123 -2.62 2.81 5.04
CA THR A 123 -3.39 3.87 4.34
C THR A 123 -2.50 4.68 3.41
N SER A 124 -3.06 5.08 2.28
CA SER A 124 -2.38 5.86 1.24
C SER A 124 -2.89 7.31 1.15
N ALA A 125 -4.05 7.60 1.76
CA ALA A 125 -4.73 8.89 1.65
C ALA A 125 -5.17 9.48 3.00
N LEU A 126 -5.43 8.66 4.02
CA LEU A 126 -5.93 9.15 5.31
C LEU A 126 -4.80 9.68 6.18
N SER A 127 -5.12 10.68 7.02
CA SER A 127 -4.16 11.18 8.00
C SER A 127 -3.91 10.13 9.08
N VAL A 128 -2.65 9.73 9.22
CA VAL A 128 -2.22 8.84 10.31
C VAL A 128 -2.38 9.54 11.67
N THR A 129 -2.23 10.86 11.72
CA THR A 129 -2.45 11.69 12.91
C THR A 129 -3.90 11.64 13.38
N GLU A 130 -4.87 11.70 12.47
CA GLU A 130 -6.29 11.57 12.81
C GLU A 130 -6.64 10.15 13.28
N LEU A 131 -6.08 9.12 12.63
CA LEU A 131 -6.26 7.73 13.06
C LEU A 131 -5.65 7.49 14.44
N ALA A 132 -4.43 8.00 14.69
CA ALA A 132 -3.77 7.91 15.98
C ALA A 132 -4.58 8.60 17.09
N ALA A 133 -5.13 9.79 16.82
CA ALA A 133 -5.91 10.55 17.80
C ALA A 133 -7.19 9.81 18.27
N ALA A 134 -7.70 8.87 17.49
CA ALA A 134 -8.87 8.07 17.84
C ALA A 134 -8.53 6.88 18.76
N LEU A 135 -7.25 6.59 19.02
CA LEU A 135 -6.79 5.42 19.75
C LEU A 135 -6.15 5.76 21.10
N PRO A 136 -6.20 4.85 22.08
CA PRO A 136 -5.41 5.00 23.30
C PRO A 136 -3.91 4.85 23.01
N ASN A 137 -3.10 5.60 23.75
CA ASN A 137 -1.63 5.65 23.59
C ASN A 137 -1.20 5.95 22.15
N PRO A 138 -1.57 7.12 21.60
CA PRO A 138 -1.37 7.44 20.18
C PRO A 138 0.12 7.45 19.76
N SER A 139 1.06 7.50 20.71
CA SER A 139 2.49 7.41 20.42
C SER A 139 2.96 6.07 19.88
N ARG A 140 2.16 5.01 20.02
CA ARG A 140 2.44 3.69 19.43
C ARG A 140 1.85 3.50 18.03
N VAL A 141 1.27 4.55 17.46
CA VAL A 141 0.61 4.52 16.15
C VAL A 141 1.50 5.16 15.10
N ALA A 142 1.63 4.53 13.94
CA ALA A 142 2.40 5.03 12.80
C ALA A 142 1.77 4.58 11.48
N GLY A 143 2.22 5.13 10.36
CA GLY A 143 1.96 4.53 9.05
C GLY A 143 3.12 3.63 8.63
N LEU A 144 2.79 2.52 7.98
CA LEU A 144 3.74 1.61 7.38
C LEU A 144 3.22 1.29 5.97
N HIS A 145 3.47 2.21 5.05
CA HIS A 145 2.86 2.24 3.73
C HIS A 145 3.73 1.48 2.71
N PHE A 146 3.21 0.32 2.29
CA PHE A 146 3.76 -0.51 1.24
C PHE A 146 3.15 -0.14 -0.12
N PHE A 147 3.91 -0.38 -1.19
CA PHE A 147 3.46 -0.07 -2.55
C PHE A 147 3.04 -1.34 -3.30
N ASN A 148 2.01 -1.25 -4.13
CA ASN A 148 1.51 -2.38 -4.91
C ASN A 148 2.47 -2.74 -6.08
N PRO A 149 2.76 -4.02 -6.33
CA PRO A 149 2.57 -5.17 -5.44
C PRO A 149 3.60 -5.22 -4.31
N ALA A 150 3.14 -5.36 -3.07
CA ALA A 150 3.99 -5.29 -1.88
C ALA A 150 5.19 -6.27 -1.89
N PRO A 151 5.09 -7.53 -2.37
CA PRO A 151 6.26 -8.42 -2.43
C PRO A 151 7.36 -7.98 -3.42
N LEU A 152 7.01 -7.15 -4.41
CA LEU A 152 7.92 -6.75 -5.49
C LEU A 152 8.48 -5.34 -5.30
N GLN A 153 7.70 -4.44 -4.69
CA GLN A 153 8.14 -3.08 -4.43
C GLN A 153 9.11 -3.04 -3.27
N ARG A 154 10.17 -2.26 -3.44
CA ARG A 154 11.27 -2.14 -2.47
C ARG A 154 10.99 -1.09 -1.41
N THR A 155 10.34 0.00 -1.77
CA THR A 155 10.10 1.11 -0.84
C THR A 155 9.02 0.78 0.17
N VAL A 156 9.21 1.20 1.42
CA VAL A 156 8.15 1.30 2.43
C VAL A 156 8.25 2.67 3.09
N GLU A 157 7.17 3.44 3.11
CA GLU A 157 7.13 4.71 3.83
C GLU A 157 6.78 4.46 5.30
N VAL A 158 7.69 4.83 6.21
CA VAL A 158 7.45 4.88 7.66
C VAL A 158 6.93 6.27 7.99
N VAL A 159 5.62 6.38 8.16
CA VAL A 159 4.92 7.66 8.30
C VAL A 159 4.80 8.03 9.78
N ARG A 160 5.45 9.13 10.15
CA ARG A 160 5.41 9.72 11.49
C ARG A 160 4.17 10.62 11.61
N ALA A 161 3.16 10.14 12.33
CA ALA A 161 2.07 10.99 12.81
C ALA A 161 2.59 11.97 13.86
N LEU A 162 1.81 13.01 14.16
CA LEU A 162 2.21 14.04 15.12
C LEU A 162 2.53 13.47 16.51
N GLN A 163 1.81 12.41 16.91
CA GLN A 163 1.92 11.76 18.20
C GLN A 163 2.97 10.65 18.24
N THR A 164 3.39 10.10 17.09
CA THR A 164 4.24 8.91 17.00
C THR A 164 5.54 9.09 17.78
N GLY A 165 5.83 8.14 18.68
CA GLY A 165 7.08 8.12 19.45
C GLY A 165 8.29 7.87 18.57
N GLU A 166 9.40 8.55 18.84
CA GLU A 166 10.62 8.42 18.02
C GLU A 166 11.19 7.01 18.04
N GLU A 167 11.17 6.36 19.21
CA GLU A 167 11.61 4.96 19.36
C GLU A 167 10.81 4.01 18.45
N LEU A 168 9.51 4.25 18.25
CA LEU A 168 8.71 3.43 17.34
C LEU A 168 9.18 3.61 15.89
N VAL A 169 9.50 4.83 15.46
CA VAL A 169 10.00 5.08 14.10
C VAL A 169 11.31 4.31 13.88
N ASP A 170 12.23 4.36 14.83
CA ASP A 170 13.52 3.65 14.75
C ASP A 170 13.32 2.14 14.68
N ARG A 171 12.40 1.59 15.49
CA ARG A 171 12.03 0.17 15.45
C ARG A 171 11.39 -0.25 14.13
N LEU A 172 10.55 0.59 13.53
CA LEU A 172 9.92 0.31 12.24
C LEU A 172 10.92 0.39 11.08
N VAL A 173 11.86 1.33 11.12
CA VAL A 173 12.98 1.39 10.16
C VAL A 173 13.80 0.09 10.24
N ALA A 174 14.23 -0.29 11.45
CA ALA A 174 14.97 -1.53 11.65
C ALA A 174 14.17 -2.77 11.23
N LEU A 175 12.86 -2.79 11.45
CA LEU A 175 11.99 -3.84 10.95
C LEU A 175 12.04 -3.93 9.42
N VAL A 176 11.82 -2.82 8.71
CA VAL A 176 11.78 -2.82 7.24
C VAL A 176 13.08 -3.33 6.64
N ASP A 177 14.23 -3.00 7.23
CA ASP A 177 15.55 -3.50 6.80
C ASP A 177 15.66 -5.04 6.88
N THR A 178 14.83 -5.69 7.70
CA THR A 178 14.77 -7.16 7.80
C THR A 178 13.72 -7.80 6.88
N LEU A 179 12.94 -7.02 6.13
CA LEU A 179 11.88 -7.52 5.25
C LEU A 179 12.37 -7.81 3.82
N GLY A 180 13.58 -8.36 3.70
CA GLY A 180 14.24 -8.67 2.43
C GLY A 180 14.82 -7.42 1.76
N ASN A 181 14.57 -7.23 0.47
CA ASN A 181 15.11 -6.09 -0.29
C ASN A 181 14.22 -4.85 -0.17
N LYS A 182 13.78 -4.53 1.05
CA LYS A 182 12.98 -3.34 1.33
C LYS A 182 13.83 -2.21 1.90
N ASP A 183 13.49 -0.99 1.49
CA ASP A 183 14.19 0.23 1.86
C ASP A 183 13.18 1.16 2.58
N PRO A 184 13.41 1.48 3.87
CA PRO A 184 12.54 2.37 4.62
C PRO A 184 12.76 3.84 4.22
N ILE A 185 11.66 4.58 4.07
CA ILE A 185 11.69 6.03 3.90
C ILE A 185 10.87 6.66 5.02
N VAL A 186 11.53 7.37 5.93
CA VAL A 186 10.85 8.09 7.01
C VAL A 186 10.26 9.38 6.49
N VAL A 187 8.95 9.55 6.67
CA VAL A 187 8.19 10.71 6.19
C VAL A 187 7.28 11.25 7.28
N LYS A 188 6.91 12.52 7.20
CA LYS A 188 5.87 13.10 8.08
C LYS A 188 4.49 12.79 7.50
N ASP A 189 3.51 12.64 8.38
CA ASP A 189 2.10 12.56 7.99
C ASP A 189 1.69 13.84 7.25
N ARG A 190 1.31 13.66 5.99
CA ARG A 190 0.75 14.68 5.11
C ARG A 190 0.02 13.99 3.94
N PRO A 191 -0.94 14.66 3.28
CA PRO A 191 -1.63 14.08 2.12
C PRO A 191 -0.64 13.55 1.06
N GLY A 192 -0.74 12.26 0.75
CA GLY A 192 0.12 11.56 -0.21
C GLY A 192 1.57 11.29 0.25
N PHE A 193 1.89 11.52 1.53
CA PHE A 193 3.21 11.27 2.13
C PHE A 193 4.36 11.86 1.31
N LEU A 194 5.35 11.07 0.87
CA LEU A 194 6.39 11.56 -0.03
C LEU A 194 6.05 11.20 -1.48
N LEU A 195 5.86 9.91 -1.77
CA LEU A 195 5.77 9.44 -3.16
C LEU A 195 4.53 9.97 -3.88
N ASN A 196 3.34 9.76 -3.33
CA ASN A 196 2.10 10.24 -3.98
C ASN A 196 2.03 11.77 -4.02
N ALA A 197 2.58 12.44 -3.00
CA ALA A 197 2.62 13.90 -2.97
C ALA A 197 3.49 14.51 -4.09
N LEU A 198 4.44 13.76 -4.65
CA LEU A 198 5.21 14.15 -5.85
C LEU A 198 4.60 13.58 -7.14
N LEU A 199 4.12 12.33 -7.10
CA LEU A 199 3.62 11.61 -8.26
C LEU A 199 2.31 12.19 -8.78
N LEU A 200 1.35 12.49 -7.90
CA LEU A 200 0.02 12.93 -8.32
C LEU A 200 0.06 14.24 -9.12
N PRO A 201 0.77 15.30 -8.68
CA PRO A 201 0.91 16.52 -9.46
C PRO A 201 1.63 16.29 -10.79
N TYR A 202 2.72 15.52 -10.78
CA TYR A 202 3.47 15.20 -11.99
C TYR A 202 2.58 14.51 -13.04
N LEU A 203 1.77 13.55 -12.63
CA LEU A 203 0.85 12.88 -13.54
C LEU A 203 -0.29 13.81 -13.99
N ASN A 204 -0.79 14.69 -13.12
CA ASN A 204 -1.76 15.70 -13.52
C ASN A 204 -1.19 16.64 -14.60
N ASP A 205 0.05 17.12 -14.43
CA ASP A 205 0.75 17.97 -15.40
C ASP A 205 0.88 17.24 -16.75
N VAL A 206 1.31 15.97 -16.74
CA VAL A 206 1.42 15.15 -17.96
C VAL A 206 0.07 15.02 -18.70
N ILE A 207 -1.02 14.81 -17.96
CA ILE A 207 -2.36 14.70 -18.55
C ILE A 207 -2.75 16.04 -19.20
N SER A 208 -2.45 17.16 -18.55
CA SER A 208 -2.72 18.50 -19.10
C SER A 208 -1.93 18.78 -20.37
N GLU A 209 -0.63 18.46 -20.41
CA GLU A 209 0.19 18.63 -21.62
C GLU A 209 -0.28 17.73 -22.78
N TYR A 210 -0.77 16.53 -22.47
CA TYR A 210 -1.41 15.67 -23.47
C TYR A 210 -2.73 16.26 -23.98
N ASP A 211 -3.57 16.80 -23.10
CA ASP A 211 -4.85 17.44 -23.46
C ASP A 211 -4.66 18.69 -24.33
N ASP A 212 -3.61 19.48 -24.04
CA ASP A 212 -3.22 20.66 -24.83
C ASP A 212 -2.61 20.30 -26.19
N GLY A 213 -2.40 19.01 -26.47
CA GLY A 213 -1.89 18.50 -27.75
C GLY A 213 -0.40 18.77 -27.96
N LEU A 214 0.39 18.87 -26.88
CA LEU A 214 1.84 19.11 -26.97
C LEU A 214 2.55 18.05 -27.83
N ALA A 215 2.19 16.78 -27.65
CA ALA A 215 2.72 15.64 -28.40
C ALA A 215 1.79 14.42 -28.29
N THR A 216 2.11 13.36 -29.05
CA THR A 216 1.40 12.07 -28.95
C THR A 216 1.68 11.38 -27.61
N ALA A 217 0.81 10.45 -27.18
CA ALA A 217 1.04 9.69 -25.95
C ALA A 217 2.35 8.88 -26.01
N GLU A 218 2.64 8.30 -27.19
CA GLU A 218 3.87 7.59 -27.50
C GLU A 218 5.10 8.47 -27.31
N ASP A 219 5.07 9.68 -27.87
CA ASP A 219 6.22 10.60 -27.84
C ASP A 219 6.46 11.17 -26.45
N ILE A 220 5.40 11.49 -25.69
CA ILE A 220 5.51 11.91 -24.28
C ILE A 220 6.18 10.79 -23.45
N ASP A 221 5.67 9.57 -23.56
CA ASP A 221 6.23 8.43 -22.84
C ASP A 221 7.68 8.15 -23.24
N LEU A 222 7.98 8.15 -24.54
CA LEU A 222 9.33 7.91 -25.05
C LEU A 222 10.31 8.99 -24.57
N ALA A 223 9.91 10.26 -24.65
CA ALA A 223 10.75 11.38 -24.25
C ALA A 223 11.09 11.33 -22.76
N LEU A 224 10.12 11.03 -21.89
CA LEU A 224 10.40 10.99 -20.45
C LEU A 224 11.15 9.72 -20.02
N LYS A 225 10.97 8.60 -20.73
CA LYS A 225 11.79 7.40 -20.51
C LYS A 225 13.26 7.64 -20.90
N LEU A 226 13.52 8.16 -22.10
CA LEU A 226 14.88 8.34 -22.60
C LEU A 226 15.57 9.59 -22.05
N GLY A 227 14.83 10.68 -21.88
CA GLY A 227 15.36 11.98 -21.46
C GLY A 227 15.53 12.11 -19.94
N LEU A 228 14.59 11.59 -19.15
CA LEU A 228 14.63 11.66 -17.68
C LEU A 228 14.99 10.32 -17.02
N GLY A 229 15.10 9.25 -17.79
CA GLY A 229 15.51 7.93 -17.30
C GLY A 229 14.41 7.17 -16.55
N TYR A 230 13.13 7.54 -16.71
CA TYR A 230 12.05 6.78 -16.10
C TYR A 230 11.93 5.37 -16.70
N LYS A 231 11.64 4.39 -15.84
CA LYS A 231 11.47 3.00 -16.26
C LYS A 231 10.26 2.81 -17.19
N SER A 232 9.18 3.52 -16.91
CA SER A 232 7.92 3.50 -17.66
C SER A 232 7.53 4.93 -18.02
N GLY A 233 6.82 5.09 -19.13
CA GLY A 233 6.26 6.39 -19.50
C GLY A 233 5.12 6.76 -18.54
N PRO A 234 4.87 8.05 -18.26
CA PRO A 234 3.80 8.46 -17.35
C PRO A 234 2.39 8.08 -17.82
N LEU A 235 2.10 8.09 -19.13
CA LEU A 235 0.77 7.74 -19.64
C LEU A 235 0.58 6.21 -19.61
N GLU A 236 1.60 5.45 -19.98
CA GLU A 236 1.69 4.00 -19.70
C GLU A 236 1.50 3.68 -18.21
N LEU A 237 2.12 4.45 -17.32
CA LEU A 237 1.99 4.29 -15.88
C LEU A 237 0.57 4.62 -15.38
N LEU A 238 -0.05 5.68 -15.90
CA LEU A 238 -1.45 6.03 -15.59
C LEU A 238 -2.41 4.91 -15.97
N ASP A 239 -2.21 4.27 -17.12
CA ASP A 239 -3.05 3.14 -17.54
C ASP A 239 -2.81 1.89 -16.69
N MET A 240 -1.59 1.71 -16.17
CA MET A 240 -1.26 0.63 -15.24
C MET A 240 -1.85 0.85 -13.84
N ILE A 241 -1.81 2.08 -13.34
CA ILE A 241 -2.42 2.47 -12.05
C ILE A 241 -3.96 2.40 -12.15
N GLY A 242 -4.49 2.87 -13.27
CA GLY A 242 -5.92 3.08 -13.50
C GLY A 242 -6.31 4.54 -13.31
N LEU A 243 -7.02 5.10 -14.29
CA LEU A 243 -7.38 6.53 -14.29
C LEU A 243 -8.37 6.89 -13.17
N ASP A 244 -9.26 5.99 -12.80
CA ASP A 244 -10.17 6.16 -11.66
C ASP A 244 -9.43 6.20 -10.32
N VAL A 245 -8.37 5.41 -10.18
CA VAL A 245 -7.51 5.42 -8.98
C VAL A 245 -6.76 6.75 -8.90
N GLN A 246 -6.17 7.22 -10.01
CA GLN A 246 -5.53 8.54 -10.07
C GLN A 246 -6.53 9.65 -9.75
N LEU A 247 -7.72 9.62 -10.34
CA LEU A 247 -8.77 10.62 -10.11
C LEU A 247 -9.15 10.67 -8.64
N HIS A 248 -9.44 9.51 -8.03
CA HIS A 248 -9.79 9.43 -6.62
C HIS A 248 -8.67 9.96 -5.71
N ALA A 249 -7.42 9.56 -5.96
CA ALA A 249 -6.27 9.98 -5.16
C ALA A 249 -6.02 11.49 -5.23
N THR A 250 -6.12 12.07 -6.43
CA THR A 250 -5.87 13.50 -6.64
C THR A 250 -7.03 14.35 -6.11
N GLU A 251 -8.28 13.88 -6.20
CA GLU A 251 -9.44 14.50 -5.53
C GLU A 251 -9.30 14.51 -4.00
N ALA A 252 -8.89 13.39 -3.42
CA ALA A 252 -8.67 13.29 -1.98
C ALA A 252 -7.54 14.24 -1.53
N ALA A 253 -6.43 14.27 -2.25
CA ALA A 253 -5.32 15.17 -1.96
C ALA A 253 -5.72 16.66 -2.12
N TYR A 254 -6.50 17.00 -3.16
CA TYR A 254 -7.01 18.34 -3.36
C TYR A 254 -7.99 18.75 -2.25
N ALA A 255 -8.92 17.88 -1.86
CA ALA A 255 -9.86 18.14 -0.77
C ALA A 255 -9.14 18.39 0.57
N ALA A 256 -8.05 17.66 0.82
CA ALA A 256 -7.27 17.78 2.06
C ALA A 256 -6.36 19.02 2.10
N THR A 257 -5.91 19.53 0.95
CA THR A 257 -4.86 20.57 0.89
C THR A 257 -5.31 21.89 0.27
N ALA A 258 -6.35 21.86 -0.56
CA ALA A 258 -6.70 22.93 -1.49
C ALA A 258 -5.53 23.41 -2.39
N ASP A 259 -4.47 22.60 -2.54
CA ASP A 259 -3.34 22.92 -3.41
C ASP A 259 -3.72 22.62 -4.87
N PRO A 260 -3.74 23.63 -5.77
CA PRO A 260 -4.19 23.47 -7.14
C PRO A 260 -3.39 22.44 -7.94
N ARG A 261 -2.17 22.08 -7.51
CA ARG A 261 -1.37 21.02 -8.14
C ARG A 261 -2.01 19.63 -8.04
N TYR A 262 -2.86 19.40 -7.03
CA TYR A 262 -3.65 18.17 -6.92
C TYR A 262 -5.01 18.26 -7.63
N ALA A 263 -5.38 19.41 -8.19
CA ALA A 263 -6.66 19.54 -8.87
C ALA A 263 -6.69 18.55 -10.07
N PRO A 264 -7.69 17.65 -10.15
CA PRO A 264 -7.78 16.70 -11.25
C PRO A 264 -7.98 17.42 -12.59
N PRO A 265 -7.16 17.11 -13.60
CA PRO A 265 -7.33 17.66 -14.94
C PRO A 265 -8.72 17.36 -15.52
N PRO A 266 -9.33 18.27 -16.31
CA PRO A 266 -10.63 18.03 -16.93
C PRO A 266 -10.69 16.75 -17.76
N LEU A 267 -9.65 16.48 -18.57
CA LEU A 267 -9.56 15.28 -19.39
C LEU A 267 -9.60 14.00 -18.55
N LEU A 268 -8.92 13.95 -17.40
CA LEU A 268 -8.95 12.80 -16.50
C LEU A 268 -10.38 12.46 -16.08
N ARG A 269 -11.17 13.48 -15.71
CA ARG A 269 -12.59 13.31 -15.35
C ARG A 269 -13.42 12.79 -16.51
N GLN A 270 -13.20 13.34 -17.70
CA GLN A 270 -13.92 12.93 -18.91
C GLN A 270 -13.60 11.49 -19.31
N MET A 271 -12.32 11.09 -19.24
CA MET A 271 -11.90 9.72 -19.55
C MET A 271 -12.50 8.71 -18.58
N VAL A 272 -12.46 8.98 -17.27
CA VAL A 272 -13.10 8.12 -16.27
C VAL A 272 -14.62 8.04 -16.49
N ALA A 273 -15.28 9.17 -16.76
CA ALA A 273 -16.72 9.20 -17.05
C ALA A 273 -17.08 8.42 -18.34
N ALA A 274 -16.16 8.35 -19.31
CA ALA A 274 -16.30 7.56 -20.53
C ALA A 274 -15.93 6.08 -20.36
N GLY A 275 -15.57 5.63 -19.15
CA GLY A 275 -15.16 4.25 -18.89
C GLY A 275 -13.76 3.90 -19.39
N ARG A 276 -12.92 4.90 -19.70
CA ARG A 276 -11.51 4.71 -20.05
C ARG A 276 -10.68 4.64 -18.78
N LEU A 277 -10.45 3.42 -18.28
CA LEU A 277 -9.85 3.18 -16.96
C LEU A 277 -8.43 2.61 -17.03
N GLY A 278 -7.82 2.58 -18.20
CA GLY A 278 -6.48 2.03 -18.43
C GLY A 278 -6.53 0.53 -18.73
N ASN A 279 -5.46 -0.18 -18.36
CA ASN A 279 -5.24 -1.59 -18.73
C ASN A 279 -6.39 -2.51 -18.30
N LYS A 280 -7.03 -2.22 -17.15
CA LYS A 280 -8.15 -3.02 -16.65
C LYS A 280 -9.44 -2.92 -17.48
N ALA A 281 -9.59 -1.84 -18.25
CA ALA A 281 -10.70 -1.64 -19.18
C ALA A 281 -10.30 -1.92 -20.64
N GLY A 282 -9.02 -2.22 -20.89
CA GLY A 282 -8.46 -2.37 -22.24
C GLY A 282 -8.38 -1.05 -23.03
N ASN A 283 -8.66 0.09 -22.39
CA ASN A 283 -8.59 1.40 -23.02
C ASN A 283 -8.26 2.52 -22.00
N GLY A 284 -7.42 3.46 -22.41
CA GLY A 284 -6.87 4.50 -21.56
C GLY A 284 -6.21 5.59 -22.40
N PHE A 285 -5.01 6.04 -22.01
CA PHE A 285 -4.17 6.91 -22.84
C PHE A 285 -3.42 6.14 -23.93
N ARG A 286 -2.96 4.94 -23.59
CA ARG A 286 -2.39 3.95 -24.48
C ARG A 286 -3.54 3.02 -24.87
N THR A 287 -3.96 3.06 -26.13
CA THR A 287 -4.78 1.98 -26.67
C THR A 287 -3.88 0.76 -26.82
N THR A 288 -4.10 -0.27 -26.01
CA THR A 288 -3.68 -1.61 -26.41
C THR A 288 -4.57 -2.00 -27.58
N ASP A 289 -4.08 -1.89 -28.81
CA ASP A 289 -4.73 -2.55 -29.95
C ASP A 289 -4.77 -4.05 -29.63
N SER A 290 -5.88 -4.53 -29.08
CA SER A 290 -6.16 -5.95 -28.90
C SER A 290 -6.61 -6.59 -30.21
N GLU A 291 -5.99 -6.20 -31.33
CA GLU A 291 -6.14 -6.80 -32.65
C GLU A 291 -4.78 -6.83 -33.36
N ASN A 292 -3.96 -7.82 -33.01
CA ASN A 292 -3.08 -8.61 -33.90
C ASN A 292 -1.85 -9.14 -33.15
N SER A 293 -1.96 -10.35 -32.59
CA SER A 293 -0.91 -11.38 -32.54
C SER A 293 -1.51 -12.71 -32.10
#